data_AF-A0A3N0I5H3-F1
#
_entry.id   AF-A0A3N0I5H3-F1
#
_cell.length_a   1.000
_cell.length_b   1.000
_cell.length_c   1.000
_cell.angle_alpha   90.00
_cell.angle_beta   90.00
_cell.angle_gamma   90.00
#
_symmetry.space_group_name_H-M   'P 1'
#
loop_
_entity.id
_entity.type
_entity.pdbx_description
1 polymer ?
#
loop_
_entity_poly.entity_id
_entity_poly.type
_entity_poly.pdbx_seq_one_letter_code
_entity_poly.pdbx_strand_id
1 'polypeptide(L)'
;VMQLSTYLAPFAHVPAFAIWACAVAAHFVLMAWFSVYHLRDFDLTKVYPTYFICYVGIVVASVSSPVYGLERLGSAIFWFGFVAYAVLLVMVTTRYAKHPVEEGARPLFCIYTAPMSLSLAGYLATEPIPNPAFACVLAVLAQLLLVAVLVRLPHFLRLKFYPGYAAMTFPFVITATALDRT
;
A
#
# COMPACT_ATOMS: atom_id res chain seq x y z
N VAL A 1 0.19 -1.64 12.40
CA VAL A 1 0.64 -0.99 13.66
C VAL A 1 0.45 0.52 13.59
N MET A 2 0.99 1.22 12.57
CA MET A 2 0.79 2.67 12.39
C MET A 2 -0.69 3.09 12.42
N GLN A 3 -1.57 2.38 11.70
CA GLN A 3 -3.01 2.67 11.74
C GLN A 3 -3.67 2.30 13.07
N LEU A 4 -3.12 1.33 13.82
CA LEU A 4 -3.72 0.93 15.09
C LEU A 4 -3.42 1.93 16.20
N SER A 5 -2.25 2.57 16.15
CA SER A 5 -1.86 3.58 17.14
C SER A 5 -2.77 4.80 17.11
N THR A 6 -3.38 5.13 15.96
CA THR A 6 -4.33 6.26 15.87
C THR A 6 -5.58 6.05 16.70
N TYR A 7 -6.03 4.80 16.89
CA TYR A 7 -7.17 4.50 17.77
C TYR A 7 -6.83 4.62 19.26
N LEU A 8 -5.54 4.49 19.63
CA LEU A 8 -5.07 4.70 21.00
C LEU A 8 -4.86 6.19 21.32
N ALA A 9 -4.59 7.02 20.31
CA ALA A 9 -4.24 8.42 20.49
C ALA A 9 -5.25 9.26 21.30
N PRO A 10 -6.59 9.07 21.17
CA PRO A 10 -7.56 9.80 21.99
C PRO A 10 -7.50 9.47 23.50
N PHE A 11 -7.01 8.28 23.86
CA PHE A 11 -6.94 7.83 25.25
C PHE A 11 -5.55 8.03 25.87
N ALA A 12 -4.49 7.85 25.08
CA ALA A 12 -3.12 7.93 25.52
C ALA A 12 -2.20 8.40 24.38
N HIS A 13 -2.16 9.71 24.14
CA HIS A 13 -1.45 10.29 23.01
C HIS A 13 0.06 9.97 23.00
N VAL A 14 0.75 10.12 24.14
CA VAL A 14 2.22 9.90 24.22
C VAL A 14 2.59 8.44 23.92
N PRO A 15 1.99 7.42 24.57
CA PRO A 15 2.23 6.02 24.18
C PRO A 15 1.85 5.70 22.74
N ALA A 16 0.73 6.25 22.25
CA ALA A 16 0.30 6.06 20.86
C ALA A 16 1.34 6.59 19.87
N PHE A 17 1.89 7.78 20.13
CA PHE A 17 2.93 8.38 19.32
C PHE A 17 4.21 7.54 19.31
N ALA A 18 4.65 7.06 20.48
CA ALA A 18 5.82 6.19 20.58
C ALA A 18 5.65 4.90 19.75
N ILE A 19 4.47 4.26 19.83
CA ILE A 19 4.15 3.07 19.02
C ILE A 19 4.19 3.40 17.53
N TRP A 20 3.61 4.54 17.13
CA TRP A 20 3.60 4.99 15.75
C TRP A 20 5.02 5.20 15.21
N ALA A 21 5.85 5.96 15.94
CA ALA A 21 7.22 6.27 15.55
C ALA A 21 8.07 4.99 15.43
N CYS A 22 7.97 4.08 16.40
CA CYS A 22 8.63 2.79 16.36
C CYS A 22 8.17 1.95 15.15
N ALA A 23 6.88 1.97 14.82
CA ALA A 23 6.35 1.25 13.65
C ALA A 23 6.86 1.83 12.33
N VAL A 24 6.95 3.15 12.20
CA VAL A 24 7.53 3.82 11.03
C VAL A 24 9.00 3.46 10.88
N ALA A 25 9.79 3.56 11.97
CA ALA A 25 11.20 3.19 11.96
C ALA A 25 11.41 1.71 11.60
N ALA A 26 10.64 0.81 12.21
CA ALA A 26 10.69 -0.62 11.91
C ALA A 26 10.34 -0.92 10.44
N HIS A 27 9.41 -0.18 9.85
CA HIS A 27 9.06 -0.34 8.44
C HIS A 27 10.21 0.10 7.51
N PHE A 28 10.91 1.19 7.84
CA PHE A 28 12.13 1.57 7.10
C PHE A 28 13.26 0.53 7.24
N VAL A 29 13.45 -0.04 8.44
CA VAL A 29 14.41 -1.14 8.64
C VAL A 29 14.02 -2.36 7.80
N LEU A 30 12.73 -2.72 7.78
CA LEU A 30 12.21 -3.80 6.94
C LEU A 30 12.47 -3.52 5.46
N MET A 31 12.26 -2.30 4.99
CA MET A 31 12.54 -1.89 3.61
C MET A 31 14.02 -2.02 3.26
N ALA A 32 14.91 -1.57 4.15
CA ALA A 32 16.35 -1.70 3.94
C ALA A 32 16.78 -3.17 3.88
N TRP A 33 16.33 -3.98 4.84
CA TRP A 33 16.59 -5.41 4.88
C TRP A 33 16.06 -6.13 3.62
N PHE A 34 14.82 -5.82 3.23
CA PHE A 34 14.19 -6.40 2.04
C PHE A 34 14.97 -6.04 0.76
N SER A 35 15.41 -4.79 0.66
CA SER A 35 16.22 -4.32 -0.48
C SER A 35 17.55 -5.07 -0.57
N VAL A 36 18.26 -5.22 0.55
CA VAL A 36 19.54 -5.94 0.59
C VAL A 36 19.36 -7.41 0.23
N TYR A 37 18.29 -8.05 0.69
CA TYR A 37 18.09 -9.49 0.48
C TYR A 37 17.54 -9.81 -0.92
N HIS A 38 16.60 -9.02 -1.44
CA HIS A 38 15.88 -9.35 -2.68
C HIS A 38 16.34 -8.57 -3.91
N LEU A 39 16.93 -7.37 -3.74
CA LEU A 39 17.40 -6.57 -4.88
C LEU A 39 18.89 -6.77 -5.19
N ARG A 40 19.67 -7.32 -4.25
CA ARG A 40 21.10 -7.59 -4.47
C ARG A 40 21.31 -8.66 -5.56
N ASP A 41 20.57 -9.75 -5.49
CA ASP A 41 20.55 -10.81 -6.51
C ASP A 41 19.21 -10.79 -7.25
N PHE A 42 18.92 -9.65 -7.87
CA PHE A 42 17.63 -9.38 -8.49
C PHE A 42 17.27 -10.42 -9.56
N ASP A 43 16.11 -11.05 -9.39
CA ASP A 43 15.53 -12.00 -10.33
C ASP A 43 14.05 -11.63 -10.55
N LEU A 44 13.72 -11.26 -11.79
CA LEU A 44 12.37 -10.83 -12.16
C LEU A 44 11.32 -11.91 -11.85
N THR A 45 11.67 -13.19 -11.90
CA THR A 45 10.73 -14.29 -11.62
C THR A 45 10.29 -14.34 -10.14
N LYS A 46 11.12 -13.78 -9.24
CA LYS A 46 10.87 -13.69 -7.80
C LYS A 46 10.15 -12.39 -7.38
N VAL A 47 9.77 -11.55 -8.34
CA VAL A 47 9.04 -10.30 -8.08
C VAL A 47 7.54 -10.56 -7.96
N TYR A 48 7.00 -10.36 -6.76
CA TYR A 48 5.57 -10.53 -6.46
C TYR A 48 4.93 -9.20 -6.05
N PRO A 49 3.58 -9.07 -6.09
CA PRO A 49 2.89 -7.86 -5.68
C PRO A 49 3.11 -7.53 -4.20
N THR A 50 3.62 -8.46 -3.40
CA THR A 50 4.07 -8.21 -2.02
C THR A 50 5.16 -7.15 -1.91
N TYR A 51 5.90 -6.86 -2.99
CA TYR A 51 6.83 -5.72 -3.03
C TYR A 51 6.11 -4.39 -2.78
N PHE A 52 4.85 -4.25 -3.23
CA PHE A 52 4.04 -3.07 -2.94
C PHE A 52 3.82 -2.89 -1.43
N ILE A 53 3.65 -3.99 -0.67
CA ILE A 53 3.47 -3.92 0.78
C ILE A 53 4.73 -3.35 1.44
N CYS A 54 5.91 -3.77 0.99
CA CYS A 54 7.18 -3.30 1.55
C CYS A 54 7.39 -1.80 1.25
N TYR A 55 7.36 -1.41 -0.01
CA TYR A 55 7.79 -0.05 -0.41
C TYR A 55 6.67 0.99 -0.43
N VAL A 56 5.43 0.58 -0.69
CA VAL A 56 4.28 1.50 -0.74
C VAL A 56 3.49 1.46 0.58
N GLY A 57 3.56 0.37 1.34
CA GLY A 57 2.90 0.25 2.64
C GLY A 57 3.32 1.32 3.65
N ILE A 58 4.50 1.94 3.49
CA ILE A 58 4.94 3.06 4.32
C ILE A 58 4.01 4.28 4.22
N VAL A 59 3.23 4.42 3.14
CA VAL A 59 2.24 5.51 2.97
C VAL A 59 1.13 5.45 4.02
N VAL A 60 0.94 4.33 4.72
CA VAL A 60 0.08 4.29 5.92
C VAL A 60 0.56 5.27 6.98
N ALA A 61 1.87 5.54 7.07
CA ALA A 61 2.41 6.58 7.94
C ALA A 61 1.92 7.97 7.51
N SER A 62 1.81 8.24 6.20
CA SER A 62 1.22 9.49 5.69
C SER A 62 -0.22 9.65 6.15
N VAL A 63 -1.05 8.62 5.96
CA VAL A 63 -2.47 8.63 6.36
C VAL A 63 -2.67 8.90 7.86
N SER A 64 -1.77 8.38 8.68
CA SER A 64 -1.86 8.45 10.16
C SER A 64 -1.10 9.62 10.79
N SER A 65 -0.18 10.26 10.05
CA SER A 65 0.65 11.36 10.55
C SER A 65 -0.10 12.58 11.09
N PRO A 66 -1.28 12.99 10.57
CA PRO A 66 -1.98 14.17 11.10
C PRO A 66 -2.46 13.98 12.54
N VAL A 67 -2.71 12.73 12.97
CA VAL A 67 -3.09 12.41 14.35
C VAL A 67 -2.02 12.85 15.36
N TYR A 68 -0.77 12.96 14.91
CA TYR A 68 0.38 13.33 15.72
C TYR A 68 0.98 14.69 15.32
N GLY A 69 0.30 15.48 14.46
CA GLY A 69 0.79 16.79 14.00
C GLY A 69 2.07 16.71 13.15
N LEU A 70 2.26 15.60 12.43
CA LEU A 70 3.44 15.34 11.60
C LEU A 70 3.12 15.31 10.10
N GLU A 71 2.17 16.14 9.65
CA GLU A 71 1.68 16.17 8.26
C GLU A 71 2.81 16.41 7.26
N ARG A 72 3.79 17.27 7.60
CA ARG A 72 4.97 17.51 6.74
C ARG A 72 5.80 16.25 6.51
N LEU A 73 6.01 15.47 7.57
CA LEU A 73 6.70 14.18 7.46
C LEU A 73 5.85 13.19 6.67
N GLY A 74 4.53 13.18 6.93
CA GLY A 74 3.57 12.38 6.18
C GLY A 74 3.59 12.67 4.67
N SER A 75 3.62 13.93 4.28
CA SER A 75 3.70 14.38 2.89
C SER A 75 5.01 13.93 2.23
N ALA A 76 6.14 14.05 2.92
CA ALA A 76 7.42 13.53 2.43
C ALA A 76 7.40 12.01 2.22
N ILE A 77 6.83 11.27 3.17
CA ILE A 77 6.64 9.81 3.06
C ILE A 77 5.69 9.47 1.91
N PHE A 78 4.63 10.25 1.70
CA PHE A 78 3.68 10.06 0.61
C PHE A 78 4.40 10.14 -0.74
N TRP A 79 5.15 11.22 -0.99
CA TRP A 79 5.86 11.39 -2.25
C TRP A 79 6.91 10.31 -2.49
N PHE A 80 7.65 9.94 -1.46
CA PHE A 80 8.57 8.80 -1.53
C PHE A 80 7.85 7.50 -1.93
N GLY A 81 6.76 7.16 -1.24
CA GLY A 81 5.98 5.95 -1.52
C GLY A 81 5.29 5.99 -2.89
N PHE A 82 4.84 7.15 -3.35
CA PHE A 82 4.20 7.34 -4.65
C PHE A 82 5.18 7.15 -5.81
N VAL A 83 6.41 7.69 -5.69
CA VAL A 83 7.48 7.47 -6.67
C VAL A 83 7.88 5.98 -6.68
N ALA A 84 8.05 5.37 -5.50
CA ALA A 84 8.35 3.94 -5.40
C ALA A 84 7.24 3.08 -6.02
N TYR A 85 5.97 3.47 -5.82
CA TYR A 85 4.83 2.81 -6.42
C TYR A 85 4.90 2.84 -7.96
N ALA A 86 5.18 3.99 -8.58
CA ALA A 86 5.27 4.09 -10.03
C ALA A 86 6.33 3.13 -10.61
N VAL A 87 7.51 3.05 -9.98
CA VAL A 87 8.58 2.12 -10.38
C VAL A 87 8.15 0.66 -10.21
N LEU A 88 7.57 0.32 -9.06
CA LEU A 88 7.15 -1.05 -8.78
C LEU A 88 5.97 -1.48 -9.65
N LEU A 89 5.07 -0.57 -10.01
CA LEU A 89 3.94 -0.88 -10.88
C LEU A 89 4.45 -1.39 -12.22
N VAL A 90 5.44 -0.73 -12.81
CA VAL A 90 6.09 -1.19 -14.06
C VAL A 90 6.77 -2.54 -13.85
N MET A 91 7.54 -2.70 -12.78
CA MET A 91 8.31 -3.92 -12.51
C MET A 91 7.41 -5.15 -12.29
N VAL A 92 6.43 -5.06 -11.38
CA VAL A 92 5.54 -6.18 -11.05
C VAL A 92 4.63 -6.50 -12.24
N THR A 93 4.15 -5.49 -12.98
CA THR A 93 3.31 -5.72 -14.17
C THR A 93 4.12 -6.42 -15.26
N THR A 94 5.37 -6.00 -15.46
CA THR A 94 6.27 -6.65 -16.43
C THR A 94 6.53 -8.11 -16.08
N ARG A 95 6.74 -8.44 -14.80
CA ARG A 95 6.84 -9.84 -14.37
C ARG A 95 5.57 -10.60 -14.74
N TYR A 96 4.40 -10.09 -14.35
CA TYR A 96 3.12 -10.79 -14.51
C TYR A 96 2.74 -11.02 -15.98
N ALA A 97 3.23 -10.17 -16.87
CA ALA A 97 3.07 -10.33 -18.32
C ALA A 97 4.03 -11.39 -18.91
N LYS A 98 5.26 -11.50 -18.38
CA LYS A 98 6.32 -12.35 -18.96
C LYS A 98 6.41 -13.74 -18.35
N HIS A 99 6.01 -13.91 -17.10
CA HIS A 99 6.23 -15.15 -16.35
C HIS A 99 4.94 -15.68 -15.76
N PRO A 100 4.65 -16.99 -15.89
CA PRO A 100 3.51 -17.60 -15.24
C PRO A 100 3.63 -17.47 -13.72
N VAL A 101 2.48 -17.38 -13.07
CA VAL A 101 2.37 -17.27 -11.61
C VAL A 101 1.85 -18.60 -11.07
N GLU A 102 2.59 -19.15 -10.11
CA GLU A 102 2.21 -20.34 -9.36
C GLU A 102 0.83 -20.17 -8.74
N GLU A 103 0.03 -21.24 -8.71
CA GLU A 103 -1.38 -21.19 -8.31
C GLU A 103 -1.59 -20.53 -6.95
N GLY A 104 -0.79 -20.92 -5.95
CA GLY A 104 -0.89 -20.37 -4.59
C GLY A 104 -0.53 -18.88 -4.48
N ALA A 105 0.20 -18.32 -5.45
CA ALA A 105 0.59 -16.92 -5.48
C ALA A 105 -0.37 -16.05 -6.32
N ARG A 106 -1.29 -16.66 -7.10
CA ARG A 106 -2.26 -15.92 -7.93
C ARG A 106 -3.15 -14.96 -7.12
N PRO A 107 -3.65 -15.33 -5.91
CA PRO A 107 -4.40 -14.42 -5.06
C PRO A 107 -3.68 -13.11 -4.71
N LEU A 108 -2.33 -13.09 -4.73
CA LEU A 108 -1.54 -11.88 -4.47
C LEU A 108 -1.78 -10.78 -5.51
N PHE A 109 -2.34 -11.12 -6.68
CA PHE A 109 -2.78 -10.13 -7.67
C PHE A 109 -3.75 -9.10 -7.06
N CYS A 110 -4.56 -9.47 -6.07
CA CYS A 110 -5.46 -8.53 -5.41
C CYS A 110 -4.75 -7.37 -4.70
N ILE A 111 -3.44 -7.50 -4.40
CA ILE A 111 -2.65 -6.40 -3.82
C ILE A 111 -2.60 -5.19 -4.76
N TYR A 112 -2.76 -5.35 -6.07
CA TYR A 112 -2.76 -4.23 -7.03
C TYR A 112 -3.79 -3.14 -6.73
N THR A 113 -4.88 -3.43 -6.00
CA THR A 113 -5.86 -2.39 -5.65
C THR A 113 -5.38 -1.48 -4.53
N ALA A 114 -4.41 -1.91 -3.71
CA ALA A 114 -4.01 -1.17 -2.52
C ALA A 114 -3.18 0.09 -2.80
N PRO A 115 -2.11 0.07 -3.64
CA PRO A 115 -1.16 1.17 -3.74
C PRO A 115 -1.78 2.50 -4.18
N MET A 116 -2.65 2.48 -5.19
CA MET A 116 -3.28 3.71 -5.71
C MET A 116 -4.29 4.27 -4.70
N SER A 117 -5.14 3.42 -4.12
CA SER A 117 -6.08 3.81 -3.06
C SER A 117 -5.37 4.34 -1.82
N LEU A 118 -4.27 3.71 -1.41
CA LEU A 118 -3.45 4.16 -0.29
C LEU A 118 -2.75 5.49 -0.61
N SER A 119 -2.30 5.69 -1.85
CA SER A 119 -1.73 6.95 -2.30
C SER A 119 -2.77 8.07 -2.25
N LEU A 120 -3.98 7.84 -2.75
CA LEU A 120 -5.09 8.78 -2.63
C LEU A 120 -5.37 9.15 -1.17
N ALA A 121 -5.53 8.16 -0.30
CA ALA A 121 -5.79 8.40 1.12
C ALA A 121 -4.63 9.15 1.80
N GLY A 122 -3.38 8.84 1.46
CA GLY A 122 -2.20 9.51 2.01
C GLY A 122 -2.08 10.96 1.55
N TYR A 123 -2.37 11.22 0.27
CA TYR A 123 -2.39 12.57 -0.30
C TYR A 123 -3.44 13.44 0.40
N LEU A 124 -4.69 12.98 0.43
CA LEU A 124 -5.80 13.71 1.04
C LEU A 124 -5.63 13.93 2.55
N ALA A 125 -4.91 13.04 3.23
CA ALA A 125 -4.63 13.19 4.66
C ALA A 125 -3.54 14.22 4.97
N THR A 126 -2.60 14.46 4.05
CA THR A 126 -1.37 15.23 4.34
C THR A 126 -1.27 16.54 3.57
N GLU A 127 -2.11 16.76 2.56
CA GLU A 127 -2.16 18.01 1.81
C GLU A 127 -3.26 18.94 2.37
N PRO A 128 -2.92 20.11 2.95
CA PRO A 128 -3.91 21.02 3.53
C PRO A 128 -4.89 21.60 2.50
N ILE A 129 -4.44 21.78 1.26
CA ILE A 129 -5.25 22.28 0.14
C ILE A 129 -5.04 21.34 -1.05
N PRO A 130 -5.73 20.19 -1.08
CA PRO A 130 -5.51 19.19 -2.12
C PRO A 130 -5.95 19.70 -3.49
N ASN A 131 -5.15 19.43 -4.51
CA ASN A 131 -5.50 19.73 -5.89
C ASN A 131 -6.61 18.76 -6.34
N PRO A 132 -7.82 19.26 -6.66
CA PRO A 132 -8.96 18.41 -6.97
C PRO A 132 -8.74 17.57 -8.24
N ALA A 133 -8.01 18.09 -9.23
CA ALA A 133 -7.71 17.35 -10.45
C ALA A 133 -6.77 16.17 -10.16
N PHE A 134 -5.74 16.38 -9.34
CA PHE A 134 -4.82 15.32 -8.96
C PHE A 134 -5.51 14.24 -8.12
N ALA A 135 -6.32 14.64 -7.12
CA ALA A 135 -7.12 13.70 -6.32
C ALA A 135 -8.10 12.90 -7.18
N CYS A 136 -8.77 13.55 -8.14
CA CYS A 136 -9.68 12.88 -9.08
C CYS A 136 -8.95 11.86 -9.95
N VAL A 137 -7.76 12.18 -10.47
CA VAL A 137 -6.93 11.24 -11.24
C VAL A 137 -6.57 10.02 -10.39
N LEU A 138 -6.10 10.23 -9.15
CA LEU A 138 -5.79 9.12 -8.23
C LEU A 138 -7.03 8.26 -7.94
N ALA A 139 -8.19 8.88 -7.72
CA ALA A 139 -9.44 8.19 -7.47
C ALA A 139 -9.88 7.33 -8.67
N VAL A 140 -9.90 7.90 -9.87
CA VAL A 140 -10.25 7.18 -11.10
C VAL A 140 -9.30 6.00 -11.32
N LEU A 141 -7.99 6.20 -11.19
CA LEU A 141 -7.02 5.13 -11.35
C LEU A 141 -7.17 4.04 -10.27
N ALA A 142 -7.47 4.41 -9.02
CA ALA A 142 -7.75 3.47 -7.95
C ALA A 142 -8.97 2.60 -8.27
N GLN A 143 -10.05 3.20 -8.76
CA GLN A 143 -11.25 2.46 -9.15
C GLN A 143 -11.02 1.57 -10.37
N LEU A 144 -10.24 2.01 -11.37
CA LEU A 144 -9.88 1.17 -12.51
C LEU A 144 -9.09 -0.08 -12.08
N LEU A 145 -8.14 0.07 -11.14
CA LEU A 145 -7.40 -1.06 -10.57
C LEU A 145 -8.31 -1.98 -9.75
N LEU A 146 -9.25 -1.43 -8.98
CA LEU A 146 -10.26 -2.21 -8.28
C LEU A 146 -11.07 -3.06 -9.25
N VAL A 147 -11.63 -2.46 -10.30
CA VAL A 147 -12.42 -3.17 -11.32
C VAL A 147 -11.59 -4.27 -11.98
N ALA A 148 -10.32 -3.99 -12.34
CA ALA A 148 -9.44 -4.98 -12.95
C ALA A 148 -9.21 -6.20 -12.04
N VAL A 149 -9.08 -5.99 -10.73
CA VAL A 149 -8.97 -7.07 -9.74
C VAL A 149 -10.30 -7.80 -9.54
N LEU A 150 -11.41 -7.07 -9.42
CA LEU A 150 -12.75 -7.66 -9.23
C LEU A 150 -13.16 -8.58 -10.39
N VAL A 151 -12.80 -8.24 -11.63
CA VAL A 151 -13.05 -9.11 -12.80
C VAL A 151 -12.33 -10.47 -12.65
N ARG A 152 -11.16 -10.50 -12.02
CA ARG A 152 -10.38 -11.74 -11.80
C ARG A 152 -10.70 -12.45 -10.49
N LEU A 153 -11.33 -11.76 -9.55
CA LEU A 153 -11.64 -12.29 -8.22
C LEU A 153 -12.45 -13.61 -8.26
N PRO A 154 -13.51 -13.76 -9.07
CA PRO A 154 -14.25 -15.02 -9.14
C PRO A 154 -13.40 -16.22 -9.56
N HIS A 155 -12.40 -16.00 -10.43
CA HIS A 155 -11.46 -17.04 -10.80
C HIS A 155 -10.58 -17.44 -9.61
N PHE A 156 -10.07 -16.47 -8.85
CA PHE A 156 -9.27 -16.75 -7.67
C PHE A 156 -10.08 -17.46 -6.58
N LEU A 157 -11.34 -17.08 -6.35
CA LEU A 157 -12.21 -17.73 -5.36
C LEU A 157 -12.54 -19.20 -5.67
N ARG A 158 -12.31 -19.66 -6.91
CA ARG A 158 -12.49 -21.06 -7.33
C ARG A 158 -11.25 -21.93 -7.15
N LEU A 159 -10.09 -21.35 -6.81
CA LEU A 159 -8.87 -22.10 -6.53
C LEU A 159 -8.98 -22.80 -5.17
N LYS A 160 -8.03 -23.70 -4.87
CA LYS A 160 -7.89 -24.27 -3.53
C LYS A 160 -7.60 -23.17 -2.51
N PHE A 161 -7.95 -23.40 -1.25
CA PHE A 161 -7.60 -22.45 -0.21
C PHE A 161 -6.07 -22.37 -0.03
N TYR A 162 -5.55 -21.14 -0.08
CA TYR A 162 -4.16 -20.83 0.20
C TYR A 162 -4.05 -19.72 1.25
N PRO A 163 -3.04 -19.71 2.13
CA PRO A 163 -2.82 -18.59 3.06
C PRO A 163 -2.71 -17.22 2.37
N GLY A 164 -2.31 -17.18 1.09
CA GLY A 164 -2.23 -15.97 0.28
C GLY A 164 -3.56 -15.21 0.11
N TYR A 165 -4.71 -15.82 0.39
CA TYR A 165 -6.00 -15.12 0.36
C TYR A 165 -6.10 -14.02 1.43
N ALA A 166 -5.31 -14.10 2.51
CA ALA A 166 -5.25 -13.05 3.53
C ALA A 166 -4.83 -11.69 2.93
N ALA A 167 -4.07 -11.71 1.82
CA ALA A 167 -3.65 -10.51 1.11
C ALA A 167 -4.80 -9.74 0.45
N MET A 168 -6.01 -10.29 0.36
CA MET A 168 -7.19 -9.61 -0.20
C MET A 168 -7.83 -8.62 0.78
N THR A 169 -7.58 -8.73 2.08
CA THR A 169 -8.26 -7.94 3.12
C THR A 169 -7.94 -6.44 3.03
N PHE A 170 -6.67 -6.09 3.24
CA PHE A 170 -6.21 -4.70 3.21
C PHE A 170 -6.52 -3.97 1.90
N PRO A 171 -6.26 -4.55 0.70
CA PRO A 171 -6.52 -3.87 -0.56
C PRO A 171 -7.98 -3.46 -0.80
N PHE A 172 -8.94 -4.24 -0.31
CA PHE A 172 -10.36 -3.89 -0.44
C PHE A 172 -10.79 -2.85 0.60
N VAL A 173 -10.35 -2.99 1.85
CA VAL A 173 -10.67 -2.01 2.91
C VAL A 173 -10.11 -0.63 2.55
N ILE A 174 -8.85 -0.54 2.14
CA ILE A 174 -8.24 0.76 1.81
C ILE A 174 -8.91 1.42 0.59
N THR A 175 -9.42 0.64 -0.36
CA THR A 175 -10.15 1.19 -1.50
C THR A 175 -11.46 1.83 -1.08
N ALA A 176 -12.20 1.21 -0.15
CA ALA A 176 -13.40 1.80 0.43
C ALA A 176 -13.08 3.05 1.25
N THR A 177 -12.08 2.98 2.14
CA THR A 177 -11.67 4.11 2.99
C THR A 177 -11.15 5.30 2.19
N ALA A 178 -10.46 5.06 1.06
CA ALA A 178 -9.97 6.14 0.21
C ALA A 178 -11.11 6.87 -0.51
N LEU A 179 -12.12 6.14 -0.98
CA LEU A 179 -13.29 6.71 -1.66
C LEU A 179 -14.21 7.47 -0.69
N ASP A 180 -14.32 7.02 0.57
CA ASP A 180 -15.04 7.75 1.62
C ASP A 180 -14.41 9.14 1.93
N ARG A 181 -13.12 9.30 1.62
CA ARG A 181 -12.35 10.53 1.87
C ARG A 181 -12.30 11.52 0.70
N THR A 182 -12.70 11.10 -0.51
CA THR A 182 -12.74 11.96 -1.71
C THR A 182 -14.01 12.77 -1.77
#